data_AF-A0A7X8E1G9-F1
#
_entry.id   AF-A0A7X8E1G9-F1
#
_cell.length_a   1.000
_cell.length_b   1.000
_cell.length_c   1.000
_cell.angle_alpha   90.00
_cell.angle_beta   90.00
_cell.angle_gamma   90.00
#
_symmetry.space_group_name_H-M   'P 1'
#
loop_
_entity.id
_entity.type
_entity.pdbx_description
1 polymer ?
#
loop_
_entity_poly.entity_id
_entity_poly.type
_entity_poly.pdbx_seq_one_letter_code
_entity_poly.pdbx_strand_id
1 'polypeptide(L)'
;MKNIQKIFLIFLFIFNLTLVACGASDQSKVLIEDAVYTNGDLDPANEGKVVIVTGQISFEKVIYDDYLGVEINAPVAIRYGDMMHIRYKDLFDKSDPEYNWKTAWDARSDRLFADTILGDFTVSNSIWDTVLLDGIYGEYDESRLNEVGLTYFRDSKSSKQHFLLDISHQGIEKLYDVDFKDGECKYYYSCFYLSEGSEVTIIGRQVGSTIESIEEISDDNLAVFKGKLSPAEVRAEFGLE
;
A
#
# COMPACT_ATOMS: atom_id res chain seq x y z
N MET A 1 23.68 -48.06 -5.99
CA MET A 1 22.25 -47.67 -6.06
C MET A 1 22.12 -46.19 -5.71
N LYS A 2 21.69 -45.37 -6.70
CA LYS A 2 20.95 -44.10 -6.57
C LYS A 2 21.63 -43.02 -5.69
N ASN A 3 22.42 -42.05 -6.14
CA ASN A 3 22.31 -41.14 -7.31
C ASN A 3 20.93 -40.49 -7.55
N ILE A 4 20.11 -40.31 -6.50
CA ILE A 4 18.78 -39.65 -6.61
C ILE A 4 18.54 -38.57 -5.53
N GLN A 5 19.50 -38.24 -4.67
CA GLN A 5 19.28 -37.27 -3.57
C GLN A 5 20.07 -35.94 -3.67
N LYS A 6 20.63 -35.60 -4.83
CA LYS A 6 21.28 -34.29 -5.07
C LYS A 6 20.68 -33.51 -6.25
N ILE A 7 19.43 -33.78 -6.59
CA ILE A 7 18.64 -32.97 -7.54
C ILE A 7 17.29 -32.64 -6.89
N PHE A 8 17.35 -32.00 -5.72
CA PHE A 8 16.19 -31.36 -5.10
C PHE A 8 16.59 -30.07 -4.38
N LEU A 9 17.59 -29.39 -4.95
CA LEU A 9 18.10 -28.10 -4.48
C LEU A 9 18.38 -27.15 -5.67
N ILE A 10 17.54 -27.25 -6.70
CA ILE A 10 17.44 -26.29 -7.82
C ILE A 10 15.95 -26.15 -8.13
N PHE A 11 15.16 -25.65 -7.18
CA PHE A 11 13.77 -25.24 -7.43
C PHE A 11 13.28 -24.19 -6.44
N LEU A 12 14.19 -23.48 -5.76
CA LEU A 12 13.82 -22.52 -4.73
C LEU A 12 14.83 -21.37 -4.61
N PHE A 13 15.30 -20.80 -5.73
CA PHE A 13 15.96 -19.48 -5.71
C PHE A 13 16.06 -18.82 -7.10
N ILE A 14 15.02 -18.98 -7.93
CA ILE A 14 14.70 -18.03 -9.00
C ILE A 14 13.17 -17.91 -8.99
N PHE A 15 12.66 -17.19 -8.01
CA PHE A 15 11.37 -16.53 -8.14
C PHE A 15 11.68 -15.05 -8.40
N ASN A 16 12.39 -14.78 -9.50
CA ASN A 16 12.02 -13.60 -10.29
C ASN A 16 10.66 -13.96 -10.85
N LEU A 17 9.63 -13.74 -10.04
CA LEU A 17 8.28 -13.85 -10.50
C LEU A 17 8.03 -12.65 -11.39
N THR A 18 8.38 -12.80 -12.67
CA THR A 18 7.63 -12.17 -13.75
C THR A 18 6.21 -12.75 -13.73
N LEU A 19 5.38 -12.24 -12.83
CA LEU A 19 3.92 -12.24 -12.92
C LEU A 19 3.51 -10.84 -12.44
N VAL A 20 2.95 -9.98 -13.28
CA VAL A 20 1.85 -10.26 -14.21
C VAL A 20 2.14 -9.61 -15.57
N ALA A 21 2.36 -10.40 -16.62
CA ALA A 21 2.16 -9.89 -17.98
C ALA A 21 0.65 -9.79 -18.24
N CYS A 22 0.00 -8.82 -17.60
CA CYS A 22 -1.09 -8.12 -18.28
C CYS A 22 -0.33 -7.21 -19.22
N GLY A 23 0.02 -7.74 -20.40
CA GLY A 23 0.69 -6.92 -21.38
C GLY A 23 -0.21 -5.74 -21.66
N ALA A 24 0.35 -4.53 -21.69
CA ALA A 24 -0.43 -3.32 -21.91
C ALA A 24 -1.39 -3.52 -23.07
N SER A 25 -2.65 -3.12 -22.87
CA SER A 25 -3.65 -3.24 -23.93
C SER A 25 -3.24 -2.42 -25.15
N ASP A 26 -3.74 -2.78 -26.34
CA ASP A 26 -3.45 -1.98 -27.54
C ASP A 26 -4.00 -0.56 -27.42
N GLN A 27 -5.06 -0.35 -26.62
CA GLN A 27 -5.57 0.99 -26.31
C GLN A 27 -4.59 1.76 -25.42
N SER A 28 -4.07 1.12 -24.36
CA SER A 28 -3.07 1.71 -23.48
C SER A 28 -1.81 2.11 -24.25
N LYS A 29 -1.35 1.27 -25.18
CA LYS A 29 -0.21 1.57 -26.05
C LYS A 29 -0.41 2.82 -26.89
N VAL A 30 -1.56 2.94 -27.58
CA VAL A 30 -1.89 4.12 -28.39
C VAL A 30 -1.89 5.39 -27.53
N LEU A 31 -2.45 5.31 -26.32
CA LEU A 31 -2.46 6.44 -25.38
C LEU A 31 -1.04 6.87 -24.97
N ILE A 32 -0.12 5.92 -24.78
CA ILE A 32 1.27 6.21 -24.42
C ILE A 32 2.09 6.75 -25.60
N GLU A 33 1.83 6.30 -26.83
CA GLU A 33 2.51 6.83 -28.02
C GLU A 33 2.28 8.34 -28.21
N ASP A 34 1.06 8.80 -27.92
CA ASP A 34 0.65 10.21 -28.04
C ASP A 34 0.78 11.01 -26.74
N ALA A 35 1.28 10.40 -25.65
CA ALA A 35 1.34 11.04 -24.34
C ALA A 35 2.38 12.17 -24.28
N VAL A 36 2.05 13.22 -23.53
CA VAL A 36 2.95 14.35 -23.30
C VAL A 36 3.78 14.11 -22.04
N TYR A 37 5.10 14.16 -22.18
CA TYR A 37 6.01 13.95 -21.05
C TYR A 37 6.42 15.28 -20.42
N THR A 38 6.32 15.39 -19.09
CA THR A 38 6.69 16.61 -18.33
C THR A 38 7.41 16.25 -17.02
N ASN A 39 8.25 17.18 -16.53
CA ASN A 39 8.96 17.07 -15.25
C ASN A 39 8.18 17.72 -14.09
N GLY A 40 6.85 17.72 -14.17
CA GLY A 40 5.99 18.34 -13.16
C GLY A 40 5.49 19.74 -13.53
N ASP A 41 5.90 20.31 -14.66
CA ASP A 41 5.45 21.62 -15.10
C ASP A 41 4.05 21.52 -15.73
N LEU A 42 3.11 22.33 -15.25
CA LEU A 42 1.76 22.42 -15.80
C LEU A 42 1.75 23.24 -17.10
N ASP A 43 1.19 22.66 -18.16
CA ASP A 43 0.95 23.36 -19.43
C ASP A 43 -0.55 23.31 -19.79
N PRO A 44 -1.26 24.43 -19.78
CA PRO A 44 -2.67 24.50 -20.19
C PRO A 44 -2.95 23.96 -21.61
N ALA A 45 -1.94 23.92 -22.50
CA ALA A 45 -2.08 23.33 -23.83
C ALA A 45 -2.23 21.78 -23.82
N ASN A 46 -2.00 21.15 -22.67
CA ASN A 46 -2.16 19.71 -22.47
C ASN A 46 -3.50 19.32 -21.83
N GLU A 47 -4.42 20.26 -21.66
CA GLU A 47 -5.76 19.99 -21.15
C GLU A 47 -6.44 18.84 -21.91
N GLY A 48 -6.94 17.85 -21.16
CA GLY A 48 -7.60 16.66 -21.68
C GLY A 48 -6.68 15.61 -22.31
N LYS A 49 -5.37 15.88 -22.44
CA LYS A 49 -4.40 14.91 -22.98
C LYS A 49 -3.90 13.95 -21.90
N VAL A 50 -3.38 12.82 -22.37
CA VAL A 50 -2.57 11.93 -21.54
C VAL A 50 -1.23 12.60 -21.28
N VAL A 51 -0.86 12.69 -20.01
CA VAL A 51 0.40 13.23 -19.54
C VAL A 51 1.15 12.16 -18.74
N ILE A 52 2.46 12.12 -18.93
CA ILE A 52 3.40 11.34 -18.12
C ILE A 52 4.20 12.36 -17.31
N VAL A 53 3.92 12.41 -16.01
CA VAL A 53 4.49 13.39 -15.10
C VAL A 53 5.52 12.70 -14.22
N THR A 54 6.75 13.22 -14.23
CA THR A 54 7.81 12.73 -13.36
C THR A 54 8.30 13.80 -12.40
N GLY A 55 8.55 13.42 -11.16
CA GLY A 55 8.99 14.36 -10.14
C GLY A 55 9.00 13.75 -8.75
N GLN A 56 9.22 14.59 -7.75
CA GLN A 56 9.10 14.20 -6.35
C GLN A 56 7.67 14.46 -5.87
N ILE A 57 7.11 13.52 -5.13
CA ILE A 57 5.82 13.73 -4.48
C ILE A 57 5.97 14.55 -3.20
N SER A 58 4.95 15.32 -2.88
CA SER A 58 4.73 15.86 -1.54
C SER A 58 3.27 15.68 -1.13
N PHE A 59 3.00 15.83 0.16
CA PHE A 59 1.66 15.72 0.72
C PHE A 59 1.24 17.09 1.27
N GLU A 60 0.19 17.68 0.70
CA GLU A 60 -0.44 18.86 1.31
C GLU A 60 -1.10 18.45 2.64
N LYS A 61 -1.67 17.25 2.68
CA LYS A 61 -2.11 16.57 3.90
C LYS A 61 -1.76 15.10 3.82
N VAL A 62 -1.16 14.56 4.86
CA VAL A 62 -0.99 13.11 5.04
C VAL A 62 -2.34 12.44 5.26
N ILE A 63 -2.40 11.12 5.12
CA ILE A 63 -3.59 10.34 5.47
C ILE A 63 -3.89 10.51 6.96
N TYR A 64 -5.16 10.74 7.31
CA TYR A 64 -5.67 10.68 8.67
C TYR A 64 -6.80 9.65 8.75
N ASP A 65 -6.68 8.64 9.62
CA ASP A 65 -7.78 7.71 9.92
C ASP A 65 -8.58 8.23 11.12
N ASP A 66 -9.75 8.80 10.85
CA ASP A 66 -10.67 9.30 11.89
C ASP A 66 -11.08 8.24 12.92
N TYR A 67 -11.05 6.94 12.56
CA TYR A 67 -11.47 5.87 13.46
C TYR A 67 -10.43 5.61 14.58
N LEU A 68 -9.14 5.63 14.25
CA LEU A 68 -8.05 5.43 15.20
C LEU A 68 -7.35 6.72 15.63
N GLY A 69 -7.60 7.82 14.94
CA GLY A 69 -6.93 9.10 15.14
C GLY A 69 -5.45 9.09 14.74
N VAL A 70 -5.06 8.26 13.76
CA VAL A 70 -3.65 8.07 13.37
C VAL A 70 -3.34 8.67 12.01
N GLU A 71 -2.12 9.19 11.88
CA GLU A 71 -1.57 9.73 10.65
C GLU A 71 -0.69 8.69 9.94
N ILE A 72 -0.81 8.58 8.62
CA ILE A 72 -0.05 7.63 7.79
C ILE A 72 0.66 8.40 6.68
N ASN A 73 2.00 8.34 6.66
CA ASN A 73 2.82 9.00 5.65
C ASN A 73 2.96 8.13 4.38
N ALA A 74 1.89 8.09 3.59
CA ALA A 74 1.82 7.41 2.30
C ALA A 74 0.71 8.04 1.44
N PRO A 75 0.74 7.90 0.10
CA PRO A 75 -0.32 8.43 -0.77
C PRO A 75 -1.66 7.71 -0.58
N VAL A 76 -1.61 6.40 -0.30
CA VAL A 76 -2.80 5.57 -0.07
C VAL A 76 -2.52 4.44 0.92
N ALA A 77 -3.50 4.19 1.78
CA ALA A 77 -3.47 3.09 2.74
C ALA A 77 -4.86 2.47 2.96
N ILE A 78 -4.88 1.22 3.43
CA ILE A 78 -6.08 0.56 3.93
C ILE A 78 -5.80 0.09 5.35
N ARG A 79 -6.66 0.49 6.30
CA ARG A 79 -6.67 -0.10 7.64
C ARG A 79 -7.33 -1.48 7.58
N TYR A 80 -6.73 -2.41 8.29
CA TYR A 80 -7.30 -3.71 8.61
C TYR A 80 -7.28 -3.92 10.11
N GLY A 81 -8.14 -4.83 10.59
CA GLY A 81 -8.07 -5.32 11.95
C GLY A 81 -8.06 -6.84 12.01
N ASP A 82 -7.38 -7.37 13.03
CA ASP A 82 -7.54 -8.75 13.49
C ASP A 82 -8.23 -8.72 14.84
N MET A 83 -9.30 -9.49 14.99
CA MET A 83 -10.03 -9.66 16.23
C MET A 83 -9.57 -10.93 16.96
N MET A 84 -9.42 -10.82 18.27
CA MET A 84 -9.10 -11.93 19.14
C MET A 84 -10.33 -12.81 19.33
N HIS A 85 -10.15 -14.12 19.10
CA HIS A 85 -11.12 -15.13 19.46
C HIS A 85 -10.54 -16.08 20.50
N ILE A 86 -11.19 -16.16 21.65
CA ILE A 86 -10.85 -17.11 22.71
C ILE A 86 -11.80 -18.29 22.61
N ARG A 87 -11.23 -19.49 22.49
CA ARG A 87 -11.98 -20.75 22.56
C ARG A 87 -11.57 -21.52 23.78
N TYR A 88 -12.52 -22.22 24.38
CA TYR A 88 -12.27 -23.11 25.51
C TYR A 88 -12.57 -24.53 25.07
N LYS A 89 -11.68 -25.46 25.45
CA LYS A 89 -11.86 -26.88 25.14
C LYS A 89 -13.08 -27.47 25.86
N ASP A 90 -13.39 -26.94 27.04
CA ASP A 90 -14.62 -27.20 27.79
C ASP A 90 -15.33 -25.87 28.07
N LEU A 91 -16.64 -25.80 27.83
CA LEU A 91 -17.44 -24.59 28.07
C LEU A 91 -17.63 -24.30 29.57
N PHE A 92 -17.46 -25.33 30.42
CA PHE A 92 -17.63 -25.25 31.87
C PHE A 92 -16.29 -25.19 32.62
N ASP A 93 -15.19 -25.58 31.99
CA ASP A 93 -13.82 -25.44 32.51
C ASP A 93 -12.99 -24.52 31.60
N LYS A 94 -12.86 -23.27 32.04
CA LYS A 94 -12.14 -22.20 31.33
C LYS A 94 -10.64 -22.14 31.64
N SER A 95 -10.07 -23.18 32.26
CA SER A 95 -8.66 -23.21 32.64
C SER A 95 -7.68 -23.37 31.47
N ASP A 96 -8.16 -23.81 30.30
CA ASP A 96 -7.35 -24.05 29.08
C ASP A 96 -7.90 -23.23 27.88
N PRO A 97 -7.64 -21.91 27.83
CA PRO A 97 -8.02 -21.06 26.71
C PRO A 97 -7.09 -21.21 25.49
N GLU A 98 -7.68 -21.26 24.31
CA GLU A 98 -6.99 -21.21 23.02
C GLU A 98 -7.24 -19.85 22.34
N TYR A 99 -6.18 -19.07 22.16
CA TYR A 99 -6.22 -17.73 21.60
C TYR A 99 -5.94 -17.74 20.09
N ASN A 100 -6.82 -17.11 19.31
CA ASN A 100 -6.69 -17.06 17.86
C ASN A 100 -7.06 -15.68 17.33
N TRP A 101 -6.10 -15.01 16.68
CA TRP A 101 -6.36 -13.82 15.90
C TRP A 101 -6.97 -14.19 14.55
N LYS A 102 -8.10 -13.56 14.19
CA LYS A 102 -8.71 -13.69 12.86
C LYS A 102 -8.94 -12.32 12.27
N THR A 103 -8.78 -12.21 10.95
CA THR A 103 -9.11 -10.97 10.23
C THR A 103 -10.57 -10.60 10.48
N ALA A 104 -10.77 -9.37 10.95
CA ALA A 104 -12.07 -8.76 11.21
C ALA A 104 -12.43 -7.86 10.03
N TRP A 105 -13.39 -8.32 9.21
CA TRP A 105 -13.75 -7.61 7.97
C TRP A 105 -14.42 -6.26 8.23
N ASP A 106 -15.14 -6.14 9.35
CA ASP A 106 -15.73 -4.92 9.87
C ASP A 106 -14.68 -3.90 10.36
N ALA A 107 -13.48 -4.36 10.71
CA ALA A 107 -12.35 -3.51 11.05
C ALA A 107 -11.54 -3.07 9.83
N ARG A 108 -11.99 -3.39 8.60
CA ARG A 108 -11.36 -2.92 7.36
C ARG A 108 -11.94 -1.55 6.99
N SER A 109 -11.08 -0.57 6.73
CA SER A 109 -11.50 0.70 6.12
C SER A 109 -11.59 0.57 4.60
N ASP A 110 -12.29 1.52 3.97
CA ASP A 110 -12.04 1.83 2.56
C ASP A 110 -10.61 2.39 2.39
N ARG A 111 -10.19 2.59 1.14
CA ARG A 111 -8.92 3.27 0.87
C ARG A 111 -8.94 4.68 1.45
N LEU A 112 -7.89 4.99 2.19
CA LEU A 112 -7.60 6.30 2.76
C LEU A 112 -6.52 6.95 1.89
N PHE A 113 -6.66 8.25 1.62
CA PHE A 113 -5.82 8.97 0.66
C PHE A 113 -5.19 10.21 1.29
N ALA A 114 -3.95 10.49 0.90
CA ALA A 114 -3.29 11.76 1.17
C ALA A 114 -3.62 12.76 0.04
N ASP A 115 -3.65 14.05 0.39
CA ASP A 115 -3.72 15.12 -0.61
C ASP A 115 -2.33 15.23 -1.25
N THR A 116 -2.13 14.57 -2.40
CA THR A 116 -0.80 14.37 -3.01
C THR A 116 -0.54 15.38 -4.12
N ILE A 117 0.66 15.95 -4.12
CA ILE A 117 1.16 16.90 -5.12
C ILE A 117 2.36 16.29 -5.86
N LEU A 118 2.42 16.52 -7.17
CA LEU A 118 3.54 16.12 -8.03
C LEU A 118 3.89 17.28 -8.98
N GLY A 119 4.94 18.03 -8.63
CA GLY A 119 5.23 19.30 -9.32
C GLY A 119 4.11 20.31 -9.14
N ASP A 120 3.60 20.85 -10.24
CA ASP A 120 2.47 21.79 -10.28
C ASP A 120 1.09 21.10 -10.24
N PHE A 121 1.06 19.76 -10.18
CA PHE A 121 -0.17 18.99 -10.26
C PHE A 121 -0.64 18.46 -8.91
N THR A 122 -1.95 18.49 -8.69
CA THR A 122 -2.63 17.64 -7.70
C THR A 122 -2.87 16.26 -8.31
N VAL A 123 -2.58 15.20 -7.58
CA VAL A 123 -2.86 13.82 -8.03
C VAL A 123 -4.21 13.39 -7.47
N SER A 124 -5.16 13.08 -8.37
CA SER A 124 -6.49 12.62 -7.96
C SER A 124 -6.43 11.28 -7.22
N ASN A 125 -7.32 11.10 -6.24
CA ASN A 125 -7.51 9.82 -5.56
C ASN A 125 -7.83 8.67 -6.53
N SER A 126 -8.39 8.98 -7.72
CA SER A 126 -8.68 7.96 -8.72
C SER A 126 -7.41 7.29 -9.29
N ILE A 127 -6.26 7.95 -9.26
CA ILE A 127 -4.95 7.35 -9.57
C ILE A 127 -4.55 6.38 -8.46
N TRP A 128 -4.69 6.79 -7.21
CA TRP A 128 -4.30 5.99 -6.05
C TRP A 128 -5.25 4.84 -5.73
N ASP A 129 -6.49 4.90 -6.20
CA ASP A 129 -7.48 3.84 -5.99
C ASP A 129 -7.10 2.55 -6.74
N THR A 130 -6.35 2.69 -7.84
CA THR A 130 -6.00 1.59 -8.75
C THR A 130 -4.67 0.93 -8.40
N VAL A 131 -3.77 1.60 -7.67
CA VAL A 131 -2.45 1.03 -7.35
C VAL A 131 -2.54 -0.18 -6.43
N LEU A 132 -1.74 -1.20 -6.71
CA LEU A 132 -1.56 -2.33 -5.81
C LEU A 132 -0.75 -1.88 -4.58
N LEU A 133 -1.28 -2.14 -3.39
CA LEU A 133 -0.56 -1.88 -2.14
C LEU A 133 0.58 -2.89 -1.98
N ASP A 134 1.75 -2.41 -1.57
CA ASP A 134 2.98 -3.20 -1.65
C ASP A 134 3.79 -3.25 -0.35
N GLY A 135 3.24 -2.71 0.75
CA GLY A 135 3.80 -2.98 2.07
C GLY A 135 2.84 -2.77 3.22
N ILE A 136 3.38 -3.00 4.41
CA ILE A 136 2.71 -2.79 5.69
C ILE A 136 3.35 -1.63 6.43
N TYR A 137 2.56 -0.61 6.79
CA TYR A 137 3.04 0.62 7.41
C TYR A 137 3.59 0.36 8.82
N GLY A 138 4.82 0.83 9.08
CA GLY A 138 5.53 0.62 10.33
C GLY A 138 6.20 1.86 10.93
N GLU A 139 6.05 3.03 10.32
CA GLU A 139 6.76 4.27 10.68
C GLU A 139 5.88 5.19 11.54
N TYR A 140 5.41 4.68 12.68
CA TYR A 140 4.53 5.44 13.58
C TYR A 140 5.31 6.36 14.52
N ASP A 141 4.76 7.55 14.79
CA ASP A 141 5.17 8.37 15.94
C ASP A 141 4.49 7.84 17.22
N GLU A 142 5.27 7.13 18.05
CA GLU A 142 4.76 6.56 19.31
C GLU A 142 4.23 7.62 20.29
N SER A 143 4.76 8.85 20.27
CA SER A 143 4.23 9.93 21.12
C SER A 143 2.82 10.30 20.70
N ARG A 144 2.60 10.42 19.38
CA ARG A 144 1.29 10.72 18.80
C ARG A 144 0.30 9.57 19.00
N LEU A 145 0.75 8.32 18.90
CA LEU A 145 -0.08 7.15 19.20
C LEU A 145 -0.56 7.16 20.65
N ASN A 146 0.33 7.46 21.61
CA ASN A 146 -0.04 7.52 23.02
C ASN A 146 -1.10 8.61 23.31
N GLU A 147 -1.07 9.73 22.60
CA GLU A 147 -2.08 10.80 22.71
C GLU A 147 -3.49 10.34 22.33
N VAL A 148 -3.60 9.40 21.38
CA VAL A 148 -4.87 8.80 20.95
C VAL A 148 -5.17 7.46 21.63
N GLY A 149 -4.40 7.10 22.67
CA GLY A 149 -4.63 5.89 23.46
C GLY A 149 -4.21 4.60 22.74
N LEU A 150 -3.27 4.69 21.81
CA LEU A 150 -2.73 3.53 21.08
C LEU A 150 -1.26 3.28 21.40
N THR A 151 -0.86 2.02 21.29
CA THR A 151 0.54 1.56 21.35
C THR A 151 0.88 0.80 20.09
N TYR A 152 2.10 0.99 19.59
CA TYR A 152 2.67 0.23 18.50
C TYR A 152 3.40 -1.01 19.05
N PHE A 153 3.34 -2.12 18.31
CA PHE A 153 4.23 -3.26 18.54
C PHE A 153 4.55 -3.99 17.23
N ARG A 154 5.64 -4.76 17.27
CA ARG A 154 6.11 -5.56 16.14
C ARG A 154 6.01 -7.06 16.41
N ASP A 155 5.32 -7.78 15.55
CA ASP A 155 5.22 -9.24 15.56
C ASP A 155 6.00 -9.85 14.39
N SER A 156 7.25 -10.25 14.64
CA SER A 156 8.14 -10.84 13.63
C SER A 156 7.68 -12.20 13.09
N LYS A 157 6.69 -12.86 13.73
CA LYS A 157 6.13 -14.13 13.26
C LYS A 157 4.95 -13.97 12.32
N SER A 158 4.39 -12.77 12.23
CA SER A 158 3.29 -12.42 11.33
C SER A 158 3.83 -11.77 10.06
N SER A 159 3.25 -12.08 8.90
CA SER A 159 3.55 -11.36 7.65
C SER A 159 3.12 -9.89 7.69
N LYS A 160 2.18 -9.53 8.58
CA LYS A 160 1.73 -8.15 8.80
C LYS A 160 2.77 -7.33 9.57
N GLN A 161 3.55 -7.97 10.45
CA GLN A 161 4.64 -7.39 11.25
C GLN A 161 4.32 -6.21 12.18
N HIS A 162 3.62 -5.17 11.73
CA HIS A 162 3.39 -3.93 12.45
C HIS A 162 1.92 -3.82 12.85
N PHE A 163 1.67 -3.60 14.14
CA PHE A 163 0.32 -3.53 14.66
C PHE A 163 0.15 -2.40 15.67
N LEU A 164 -1.08 -1.91 15.77
CA LEU A 164 -1.55 -0.96 16.77
C LEU A 164 -2.58 -1.62 17.70
N LEU A 165 -2.52 -1.29 18.98
CA LEU A 165 -3.42 -1.77 20.03
C LEU A 165 -3.76 -0.65 21.01
N ASP A 166 -4.78 -0.85 21.83
CA ASP A 166 -5.08 0.03 22.97
C ASP A 166 -3.89 0.09 23.95
N ILE A 167 -3.64 1.29 24.50
CA ILE A 167 -2.59 1.60 25.49
C ILE A 167 -2.67 0.76 26.77
N SER A 168 -3.80 0.12 27.07
CA SER A 168 -3.89 -0.88 28.14
C SER A 168 -2.88 -2.01 27.99
N HIS A 169 -2.28 -2.15 26.80
CA HIS A 169 -1.25 -3.12 26.47
C HIS A 169 0.14 -2.47 26.27
N GLN A 170 0.54 -1.43 26.99
CA GLN A 170 1.90 -0.89 26.85
C GLN A 170 3.01 -1.90 27.20
N GLY A 171 4.15 -1.84 26.49
CA GLY A 171 5.35 -2.64 26.79
C GLY A 171 5.33 -4.08 26.25
N ILE A 172 4.43 -4.40 25.30
CA ILE A 172 4.40 -5.72 24.67
C ILE A 172 5.56 -5.90 23.70
N GLU A 173 6.63 -6.52 24.16
CA GLU A 173 7.64 -7.06 23.25
C GLU A 173 7.19 -8.40 22.62
N LYS A 174 6.15 -9.03 23.19
CA LYS A 174 5.64 -10.35 22.76
C LYS A 174 4.12 -10.43 22.88
N LEU A 175 3.43 -10.48 21.74
CA LEU A 175 1.98 -10.68 21.63
C LEU A 175 1.43 -11.85 22.47
N TYR A 176 2.25 -12.85 22.79
CA TYR A 176 1.82 -14.06 23.49
C TYR A 176 1.84 -13.96 25.02
N ASP A 177 2.39 -12.88 25.58
CA ASP A 177 2.48 -12.67 27.04
C ASP A 177 1.39 -11.70 27.53
N VAL A 178 0.34 -11.49 26.74
CA VAL A 178 -0.78 -10.59 27.03
C VAL A 178 -2.10 -11.34 27.12
N ASP A 179 -2.83 -11.08 28.20
CA ASP A 179 -4.19 -11.56 28.41
C ASP A 179 -5.20 -10.69 27.64
N PHE A 180 -5.32 -10.95 26.33
CA PHE A 180 -6.34 -10.32 25.51
C PHE A 180 -7.74 -10.81 25.89
N LYS A 181 -8.75 -9.96 25.68
CA LYS A 181 -10.16 -10.34 25.79
C LYS A 181 -10.71 -10.76 24.43
N ASP A 182 -11.71 -11.64 24.48
CA ASP A 182 -12.48 -12.00 23.29
C ASP A 182 -13.12 -10.74 22.68
N GLY A 183 -12.96 -10.56 21.37
CA GLY A 183 -13.45 -9.39 20.64
C GLY A 183 -12.50 -8.19 20.61
N GLU A 184 -11.36 -8.21 21.31
CA GLU A 184 -10.37 -7.14 21.18
C GLU A 184 -9.72 -7.15 19.79
N CYS A 185 -9.49 -5.97 19.21
CA CYS A 185 -8.91 -5.81 17.89
C CYS A 185 -7.49 -5.23 17.96
N LYS A 186 -6.59 -5.79 17.15
CA LYS A 186 -5.33 -5.14 16.75
C LYS A 186 -5.45 -4.66 15.32
N TYR A 187 -4.87 -3.52 15.01
CA TYR A 187 -4.98 -2.90 13.70
C TYR A 187 -3.64 -2.88 12.98
N TYR A 188 -3.67 -2.90 11.66
CA TYR A 188 -2.48 -2.70 10.82
C TYR A 188 -2.89 -2.00 9.53
N TYR A 189 -1.92 -1.38 8.86
CA TYR A 189 -2.16 -0.65 7.62
C TYR A 189 -1.36 -1.28 6.49
N SER A 190 -2.02 -1.62 5.39
CA SER A 190 -1.31 -1.85 4.13
C SER A 190 -1.29 -0.56 3.34
N CYS A 191 -0.17 -0.21 2.72
CA CYS A 191 -0.02 1.03 1.95
C CYS A 191 0.76 0.80 0.66
N PHE A 192 0.65 1.75 -0.27
CA PHE A 192 1.60 1.90 -1.35
C PHE A 192 2.75 2.75 -0.83
N TYR A 193 3.92 2.15 -0.61
CA TYR A 193 5.02 2.83 0.06
C TYR A 193 5.69 3.88 -0.85
N LEU A 194 5.33 5.13 -0.64
CA LEU A 194 6.05 6.32 -1.09
C LEU A 194 6.07 7.34 0.04
N SER A 195 7.25 7.72 0.49
CA SER A 195 7.41 8.82 1.45
C SER A 195 7.46 10.15 0.71
N GLU A 196 7.18 11.24 1.42
CA GLU A 196 7.44 12.59 0.91
C GLU A 196 8.87 12.72 0.35
N GLY A 197 9.00 13.38 -0.81
CA GLY A 197 10.24 13.52 -1.55
C GLY A 197 10.61 12.32 -2.41
N SER A 198 9.85 11.21 -2.37
CA SER A 198 10.07 10.06 -3.26
C SER A 198 9.88 10.46 -4.72
N GLU A 199 10.79 10.03 -5.58
CA GLU A 199 10.62 10.16 -7.01
C GLU A 199 9.54 9.19 -7.51
N VAL A 200 8.66 9.68 -8.37
CA VAL A 200 7.56 8.92 -8.96
C VAL A 200 7.39 9.33 -10.43
N THR A 201 6.82 8.42 -11.20
CA THR A 201 6.28 8.67 -12.53
C THR A 201 4.79 8.31 -12.52
N ILE A 202 3.93 9.27 -12.82
CA ILE A 202 2.47 9.08 -12.88
C ILE A 202 1.98 9.33 -14.29
N ILE A 203 1.12 8.44 -14.77
CA ILE A 203 0.44 8.54 -16.05
C ILE A 203 -1.04 8.78 -15.79
N GLY A 204 -1.59 9.83 -16.40
CA GLY A 204 -3.00 10.14 -16.28
C GLY A 204 -3.44 11.21 -17.28
N ARG A 205 -4.69 11.63 -17.17
CA ARG A 205 -5.24 12.73 -17.98
C ARG A 205 -5.09 14.04 -17.21
N GLN A 206 -4.60 15.07 -17.88
CA GLN A 206 -4.60 16.42 -17.32
C GLN A 206 -6.02 17.00 -17.37
N VAL A 207 -6.53 17.41 -16.21
CA VAL A 207 -7.80 18.13 -16.03
C VAL A 207 -7.54 19.36 -15.16
N GLY A 208 -7.37 20.52 -15.78
CA GLY A 208 -6.84 21.70 -15.12
C GLY A 208 -5.46 21.42 -14.51
N SER A 209 -5.32 21.66 -13.20
CA SER A 209 -4.11 21.35 -12.42
C SER A 209 -4.14 19.96 -11.79
N THR A 210 -5.04 19.07 -12.20
CA THR A 210 -5.19 17.73 -11.63
C THR A 210 -4.80 16.65 -12.64
N ILE A 211 -4.18 15.58 -12.17
CA ILE A 211 -3.97 14.35 -12.94
C ILE A 211 -5.02 13.34 -12.49
N GLU A 212 -5.88 12.92 -13.43
CA GLU A 212 -6.92 11.92 -13.20
C GLU A 212 -6.57 10.58 -13.86
N SER A 213 -7.09 9.49 -13.30
CA SER A 213 -6.89 8.16 -13.86
C SER A 213 -7.52 7.98 -15.23
N ILE A 214 -6.92 7.09 -16.00
CA ILE A 214 -7.42 6.62 -17.29
C ILE A 214 -7.70 5.13 -17.13
N GLU A 215 -8.92 4.69 -17.42
CA GLU A 215 -9.39 3.32 -17.18
C GLU A 215 -8.48 2.30 -17.89
N GLU A 216 -8.16 2.54 -19.16
CA GLU A 216 -7.35 1.65 -19.98
C GLU A 216 -5.94 1.43 -19.39
N ILE A 217 -5.33 2.47 -18.81
CA ILE A 217 -3.99 2.39 -18.20
C ILE A 217 -4.07 1.82 -16.78
N SER A 218 -5.15 2.10 -16.06
CA SER A 218 -5.35 1.68 -14.67
C SER A 218 -5.61 0.18 -14.56
N ASP A 219 -6.38 -0.39 -15.49
CA ASP A 219 -6.65 -1.83 -15.55
C ASP A 219 -5.38 -2.66 -15.75
N ASP A 220 -4.40 -2.09 -16.45
CA ASP A 220 -3.08 -2.69 -16.64
C ASP A 220 -2.16 -2.53 -15.39
N ASN A 221 -2.59 -1.78 -14.36
CA ASN A 221 -1.79 -1.36 -13.20
C ASN A 221 -0.51 -0.60 -13.57
N LEU A 222 -0.53 0.13 -14.69
CA LEU A 222 0.63 0.87 -15.22
C LEU A 222 0.50 2.39 -15.06
N ALA A 223 -0.37 2.86 -14.18
CA ALA A 223 -0.59 4.29 -13.97
C ALA A 223 0.48 4.96 -13.07
N VAL A 224 1.16 4.19 -12.23
CA VAL A 224 2.11 4.73 -11.23
C VAL A 224 3.36 3.86 -11.17
N PHE A 225 4.52 4.48 -11.31
CA PHE A 225 5.83 3.83 -11.18
C PHE A 225 6.65 4.52 -10.11
N LYS A 226 7.31 3.72 -9.26
CA LYS A 226 8.30 4.24 -8.30
C LYS A 226 9.57 4.64 -9.05
N GLY A 227 10.06 5.84 -8.78
CA GLY A 227 11.22 6.42 -9.44
C GLY A 227 10.86 7.26 -10.67
N LYS A 228 11.88 7.94 -11.20
CA LYS A 228 11.79 8.73 -12.43
C LYS A 228 12.12 7.87 -13.65
N LEU A 229 11.11 7.56 -14.46
CA LEU A 229 11.27 6.81 -15.71
C LEU A 229 11.30 7.75 -16.89
N SER A 230 12.33 7.66 -17.72
CA SER A 230 12.43 8.36 -19.01
C SER A 230 11.29 7.95 -19.97
N PRO A 231 11.03 8.74 -21.04
CA PRO A 231 10.04 8.36 -22.05
C PRO A 231 10.28 6.97 -22.66
N ALA A 232 11.54 6.59 -22.85
CA ALA A 232 11.89 5.27 -23.39
C ALA A 232 11.60 4.14 -22.40
N GLU A 233 11.86 4.35 -21.11
CA GLU A 233 11.56 3.38 -20.06
C GLU A 233 10.04 3.21 -19.90
N VAL A 234 9.27 4.31 -19.91
CA VAL A 234 7.80 4.23 -19.89
C VAL A 234 7.29 3.48 -21.11
N ARG A 235 7.77 3.78 -22.32
CA ARG A 235 7.39 3.04 -23.53
C ARG A 235 7.69 1.54 -23.41
N ALA A 236 8.83 1.17 -22.82
CA ALA A 236 9.21 -0.22 -22.62
C ALA A 236 8.23 -0.98 -21.69
N GLU A 237 7.71 -0.34 -20.64
CA GLU A 237 6.68 -0.92 -19.75
C GLU A 237 5.37 -1.25 -20.51
N PHE A 238 5.09 -0.53 -21.60
CA PHE A 238 3.95 -0.78 -22.48
C PHE A 238 4.28 -1.66 -23.69
N GLY A 239 5.52 -2.17 -23.78
CA GLY A 239 5.98 -2.99 -24.90
C GLY A 239 6.10 -2.22 -26.22
N LEU A 240 6.34 -0.91 -26.16
CA LEU A 240 6.60 -0.04 -27.30
C LEU A 240 8.11 0.10 -27.52
N GLU A 241 8.59 -0.25 -28.72
CA GLU A 241 9.97 -0.03 -29.15
C GLU A 241 10.22 1.42 -29.62
#